data_AF-A0A3D2RZU2-F1
#
_entry.id   AF-A0A3D2RZU2-F1
#
_cell.length_a   1.000
_cell.length_b   1.000
_cell.length_c   1.000
_cell.angle_alpha   90.00
_cell.angle_beta   90.00
_cell.angle_gamma   90.00
#
_symmetry.space_group_name_H-M   'P 1'
#
loop_
_entity.id
_entity.type
_entity.pdbx_description
1 polymer ?
#
loop_
_entity_poly.entity_id
_entity_poly.type
_entity_poly.pdbx_seq_one_letter_code
_entity_poly.pdbx_strand_id
1 'polypeptide(L)'
;MVTTFGSKSWGGENLTVMSFFFWFNRGYRPHPMPNQFEAFKIADVIGIKNRRLLLTMIIAGLLSLICSFWSNLDMMYRDGALAKVTRFRFWVGRGAFAKLEKWLLYPVSSDWLGISFMGMGVFL
;
A
#
# COMPACT_ATOMS: atom_id res chain seq x y z
N MET A 1 -6.59 -12.89 2.98
CA MET A 1 -5.62 -13.61 2.13
C MET A 1 -4.77 -14.56 2.95
N VAL A 2 -3.80 -14.10 3.74
CA VAL A 2 -3.00 -15.03 4.58
C VAL A 2 -3.82 -15.69 5.69
N THR A 3 -4.81 -14.99 6.25
CA THR A 3 -5.75 -15.54 7.25
C THR A 3 -6.80 -16.48 6.66
N THR A 4 -7.12 -16.33 5.37
CA THR A 4 -8.13 -17.14 4.69
C THR A 4 -7.51 -18.41 4.14
N PHE A 5 -6.43 -18.29 3.35
CA PHE A 5 -5.79 -19.43 2.69
C PHE A 5 -4.64 -20.07 3.50
N GLY A 6 -4.31 -19.50 4.66
CA GLY A 6 -3.17 -19.92 5.49
C GLY A 6 -1.83 -19.45 4.93
N SER A 7 -0.83 -19.23 5.79
CA SER A 7 0.51 -18.79 5.32
C SER A 7 1.32 -19.93 4.68
N LYS A 8 1.00 -21.20 4.98
CA LYS A 8 1.66 -22.38 4.40
C LYS A 8 1.44 -22.50 2.88
N SER A 9 0.26 -22.11 2.40
CA SER A 9 -0.12 -22.28 1.00
C SER A 9 0.59 -21.30 0.05
N TRP A 10 1.13 -20.19 0.57
CA TRP A 10 1.72 -19.13 -0.27
C TRP A 10 3.23 -19.28 -0.46
N GLY A 11 3.94 -20.06 0.37
CA GLY A 11 5.40 -20.21 0.30
C GLY A 11 6.17 -18.95 0.75
N GLY A 12 7.41 -19.14 1.21
CA GLY A 12 8.20 -18.06 1.82
C GLY A 12 8.56 -16.91 0.88
N GLU A 13 8.79 -17.20 -0.40
CA GLU A 13 9.12 -16.21 -1.43
C GLU A 13 7.97 -15.22 -1.68
N ASN A 14 6.75 -15.74 -1.89
CA ASN A 14 5.58 -14.87 -2.11
C ASN A 14 5.25 -14.04 -0.87
N LEU A 15 5.41 -14.61 0.34
CA LEU A 15 5.25 -13.85 1.58
C LEU A 15 6.26 -12.71 1.70
N THR A 16 7.48 -12.93 1.22
CA THR A 16 8.54 -11.91 1.19
C THR A 16 8.18 -10.77 0.24
N VAL A 17 7.74 -11.09 -0.98
CA VAL A 17 7.23 -10.11 -1.96
C VAL A 17 6.04 -9.31 -1.40
N MET A 18 5.08 -9.98 -0.76
CA MET A 18 3.95 -9.30 -0.12
C MET A 18 4.38 -8.33 0.98
N SER A 19 5.46 -8.65 1.69
CA SER A 19 5.99 -7.80 2.76
C SER A 19 6.67 -6.54 2.22
N PHE A 20 7.30 -6.61 1.05
CA PHE A 20 7.75 -5.40 0.33
C PHE A 20 6.57 -4.50 -0.08
N PHE A 21 5.44 -5.10 -0.43
CA PHE A 21 4.20 -4.39 -0.76
C PHE A 21 3.36 -3.97 0.46
N PHE A 22 3.90 -4.10 1.67
CA PHE A 22 3.22 -3.73 2.91
C PHE A 22 2.86 -2.24 2.97
N TRP A 23 3.67 -1.37 2.36
CA TRP A 23 3.46 0.08 2.41
C TRP A 23 2.09 0.53 1.87
N PHE A 24 1.60 -0.02 0.75
CA PHE A 24 0.28 0.34 0.23
C PHE A 24 -0.86 -0.54 0.76
N ASN A 25 -0.58 -1.78 1.17
CA ASN A 25 -1.59 -2.69 1.74
C ASN A 25 -1.94 -2.35 3.21
N ARG A 26 -1.10 -1.59 3.92
CA ARG A 26 -1.26 -1.34 5.36
C ARG A 26 -2.45 -0.46 5.73
N GLY A 27 -2.82 0.48 4.87
CA GLY A 27 -3.82 1.47 5.23
C GLY A 27 -4.53 2.02 4.02
N TYR A 28 -5.77 1.59 3.82
CA TYR A 28 -6.74 2.22 2.90
C TYR A 28 -7.25 3.58 3.45
N ARG A 29 -6.44 4.32 4.21
CA ARG A 29 -6.85 5.56 4.88
C ARG A 29 -6.93 6.74 3.92
N PRO A 30 -5.94 6.97 3.03
CA PRO A 30 -6.11 7.96 1.99
C PRO A 30 -6.77 7.27 0.79
N HIS A 31 -8.09 7.36 0.68
CA HIS A 31 -8.74 7.17 -0.62
C HIS A 31 -8.47 8.45 -1.42
N PRO A 32 -7.66 8.43 -2.50
CA PRO A 32 -7.41 9.62 -3.30
C PRO A 32 -8.67 10.10 -4.05
N MET A 33 -9.71 9.25 -4.09
CA MET A 33 -10.94 9.45 -4.84
C MET A 33 -11.64 10.79 -4.53
N PRO A 34 -11.94 11.19 -3.27
CA PRO A 34 -12.67 12.43 -3.01
C PRO A 34 -11.91 13.67 -3.47
N ASN A 35 -10.61 13.74 -3.17
CA ASN A 35 -9.77 14.88 -3.54
C ASN A 35 -9.60 15.01 -5.06
N GLN A 36 -9.53 13.89 -5.78
CA GLN A 36 -9.45 13.91 -7.24
C GLN A 36 -10.79 14.34 -7.86
N PHE A 37 -11.93 13.86 -7.35
CA PHE A 37 -13.25 14.25 -7.86
C PHE A 37 -13.59 15.72 -7.58
N GLU A 38 -13.15 16.28 -6.47
CA GLU A 38 -13.32 17.71 -6.18
C GLU A 38 -12.60 18.57 -7.23
N ALA A 39 -11.36 18.22 -7.60
CA ALA A 39 -10.63 18.91 -8.67
C ALA A 39 -11.34 18.81 -10.03
N PHE A 40 -11.92 17.65 -10.36
CA PHE A 40 -12.74 17.50 -11.58
C PHE A 40 -14.02 18.34 -11.53
N LYS A 41 -14.68 18.43 -10.37
CA LYS A 41 -15.88 19.27 -10.21
C LYS A 41 -15.56 20.76 -10.38
N ILE A 42 -14.45 21.23 -9.80
CA ILE A 42 -13.99 22.61 -9.99
C ILE A 42 -13.69 22.88 -11.46
N ALA A 43 -13.00 21.95 -12.13
CA ALA A 43 -12.68 22.06 -13.55
C ALA A 43 -13.93 22.16 -14.44
N ASP A 44 -15.01 21.45 -14.09
CA ASP A 44 -16.28 21.52 -14.79
C ASP A 44 -16.95 22.90 -14.63
N VAL A 45 -16.95 23.45 -13.42
CA VAL A 45 -17.50 24.80 -13.13
C VAL A 45 -16.78 25.92 -13.88
N ILE A 46 -15.46 25.81 -14.06
CA ILE A 46 -14.63 26.83 -14.73
C ILE A 46 -14.42 26.55 -16.23
N GLY A 47 -15.06 25.52 -16.79
CA GLY A 47 -15.01 25.20 -18.23
C GLY A 47 -13.68 24.60 -18.71
N ILE A 48 -12.89 24.00 -17.83
CA ILE A 48 -11.67 23.27 -18.21
C ILE A 48 -12.05 21.91 -18.79
N LYS A 49 -11.42 21.54 -19.91
CA LYS A 49 -11.59 20.20 -20.50
C LYS A 49 -11.05 19.13 -19.56
N ASN A 50 -11.95 18.30 -19.00
CA ASN A 50 -11.61 17.19 -18.09
C ASN A 50 -10.51 16.25 -18.64
N ARG A 51 -10.47 16.01 -19.95
CA ARG A 51 -9.43 15.19 -20.58
C ARG A 51 -8.02 15.79 -20.45
N ARG A 52 -7.89 17.12 -20.52
CA ARG A 52 -6.60 17.80 -20.33
C ARG A 52 -6.19 17.75 -18.86
N LEU A 53 -7.15 17.99 -17.94
CA LEU A 53 -6.90 17.89 -16.51
C LEU A 53 -6.42 16.50 -16.11
N LEU A 54 -7.08 15.45 -16.60
CA LEU A 54 -6.71 14.05 -16.35
C LEU A 54 -5.27 13.75 -16.81
N LEU A 55 -4.89 14.19 -18.01
CA LEU A 55 -3.52 14.01 -18.50
C LEU A 55 -2.51 14.75 -17.62
N THR A 56 -2.80 15.99 -17.23
CA THR A 56 -1.93 16.76 -16.33
C THR A 56 -1.78 16.08 -14.97
N MET A 57 -2.87 15.54 -14.40
CA MET A 57 -2.84 14.81 -13.13
C MET A 57 -1.99 13.54 -13.23
N ILE A 58 -2.07 12.79 -14.33
CA ILE A 58 -1.23 11.61 -14.56
C ILE A 58 0.24 12.00 -14.64
N ILE A 59 0.59 13.00 -15.46
CA ILE A 59 1.97 13.46 -15.64
C ILE A 59 2.53 13.99 -14.31
N ALA A 60 1.75 14.81 -13.61
CA ALA A 60 2.13 15.34 -12.30
C ALA A 60 2.33 14.20 -11.27
N GLY A 61 1.48 13.17 -11.29
CA GLY A 61 1.61 12.00 -10.44
C GLY A 61 2.89 11.20 -10.71
N LEU A 62 3.23 10.96 -11.98
CA LEU A 62 4.46 10.27 -12.36
C LEU A 62 5.71 11.06 -11.98
N LEU A 63 5.72 12.38 -12.21
CA LEU A 63 6.83 13.24 -11.81
C LEU A 63 6.97 13.29 -10.28
N SER A 64 5.84 13.45 -9.57
CA SER A 64 5.81 13.44 -8.11
C SER A 64 6.35 12.14 -7.54
N LEU A 65 6.05 11.00 -8.16
CA LEU A 65 6.58 9.69 -7.78
C LEU A 65 8.12 9.68 -7.83
N ILE A 66 8.71 10.08 -8.97
CA ILE A 66 10.17 10.11 -9.15
C ILE A 66 10.82 11.09 -8.16
N CYS A 67 10.27 12.29 -8.02
CA CYS A 67 10.77 13.29 -7.07
C CYS A 67 10.67 12.80 -5.61
N SER A 68 9.62 12.08 -5.26
CA SER A 68 9.43 11.53 -3.91
C SER A 68 10.47 10.44 -3.61
N PHE A 69 10.76 9.56 -4.57
CA PHE A 69 11.82 8.57 -4.43
C PHE A 69 13.20 9.22 -4.27
N TRP A 70 13.49 10.20 -5.12
CA TRP A 70 14.76 10.96 -5.05
C TRP A 70 14.92 11.67 -3.71
N SER A 71 13.92 12.45 -3.29
CA SER A 71 13.94 13.18 -2.03
C SER A 71 14.08 12.25 -0.83
N ASN A 72 13.41 11.10 -0.87
CA ASN A 72 13.54 10.09 0.18
C ASN A 72 14.98 9.55 0.26
N LEU A 73 15.62 9.31 -0.89
CA LEU A 73 16.99 8.82 -0.97
C LEU A 73 18.01 9.90 -0.52
N ASP A 74 17.89 11.12 -1.03
CA ASP A 74 18.74 12.26 -0.67
C ASP A 74 18.74 12.52 0.84
N MET A 75 17.55 12.51 1.45
CA MET A 75 17.41 12.71 2.89
C MET A 75 18.04 11.58 3.70
N MET A 76 17.99 10.33 3.22
CA MET A 76 18.64 9.20 3.89
C MET A 76 20.17 9.25 3.81
N TYR A 77 20.72 9.77 2.71
CA TYR A 77 22.16 9.95 2.54
C TYR A 77 22.70 11.17 3.30
N ARG A 78 21.97 12.29 3.31
CA ARG A 78 22.43 13.55 3.94
C ARG A 78 22.24 13.57 5.45
N ASP A 79 21.06 13.19 5.94
CA ASP A 79 20.71 13.29 7.37
C ASP A 79 21.00 12.02 8.17
N GLY A 80 21.46 10.97 7.49
CA GLY A 80 21.73 9.66 8.05
C GLY A 80 20.44 8.89 8.34
N ALA A 81 20.26 7.79 7.61
CA ALA A 81 19.09 6.90 7.72
C ALA A 81 18.78 6.44 9.15
N LEU A 82 19.81 6.24 9.99
CA LEU A 82 19.65 5.79 11.38
C LEU A 82 19.53 6.93 12.41
N ALA A 83 20.02 8.13 12.09
CA ALA A 83 20.19 9.19 13.08
C ALA A 83 18.97 10.10 13.20
N LYS A 84 18.48 10.68 12.10
CA LYS A 84 17.44 11.74 12.13
C LYS A 84 16.11 11.34 11.48
N VAL A 85 16.13 10.33 10.63
CA VAL A 85 15.04 10.01 9.69
C VAL A 85 14.21 8.77 10.13
N THR A 86 14.52 8.25 11.31
CA THR A 86 14.24 6.87 11.72
C THR A 86 12.78 6.62 12.09
N ARG A 87 12.12 7.50 12.83
CA ARG A 87 10.90 7.16 13.61
C ARG A 87 9.80 6.45 12.81
N PHE A 88 9.17 7.13 11.85
CA PHE A 88 8.05 6.56 11.11
C PHE A 88 8.50 5.49 10.10
N ARG A 89 9.59 5.75 9.38
CA ARG A 89 10.08 4.86 8.32
C ARG A 89 10.55 3.52 8.85
N PHE A 90 11.31 3.53 9.95
CA PHE A 90 11.75 2.33 10.63
C PHE A 90 10.58 1.55 11.22
N TRP A 91 9.59 2.24 11.80
CA TRP A 91 8.39 1.57 12.34
C TRP A 91 7.58 0.87 11.25
N VAL A 92 7.43 1.48 10.06
CA VAL A 92 6.76 0.83 8.91
C VAL A 92 7.54 -0.38 8.43
N GLY A 93 8.85 -0.23 8.21
CA GLY A 93 9.71 -1.34 7.77
C GLY A 93 9.74 -2.49 8.78
N ARG A 94 9.97 -2.19 10.06
CA ARG A 94 9.94 -3.18 11.14
C ARG A 94 8.58 -3.86 11.23
N GLY A 95 7.48 -3.13 11.05
CA GLY A 95 6.14 -3.70 11.03
C GLY A 95 5.91 -4.68 9.88
N ALA A 96 6.45 -4.39 8.69
CA ALA A 96 6.38 -5.28 7.53
C ALA A 96 7.16 -6.59 7.78
N PHE A 97 8.41 -6.48 8.22
CA PHE A 97 9.29 -7.63 8.42
C PHE A 97 8.93 -8.45 9.67
N ALA A 98 8.45 -7.83 10.75
CA ALA A 98 7.92 -8.57 11.90
C ALA A 98 6.68 -9.39 11.53
N LYS A 99 5.87 -8.90 10.57
CA LYS A 99 4.74 -9.65 10.04
C LYS A 99 5.20 -10.84 9.19
N LEU A 100 6.23 -10.65 8.36
CA LEU A 100 6.86 -11.72 7.58
C LEU A 100 7.44 -12.80 8.49
N GLU A 101 8.22 -12.40 9.48
CA GLU A 101 8.82 -13.28 10.49
C GLU A 101 7.74 -14.13 11.18
N LYS A 102 6.63 -13.49 11.59
CA LYS A 102 5.50 -14.21 12.18
C LYS A 102 4.91 -15.23 11.21
N TRP A 103 4.76 -14.90 9.92
CA TRP A 103 4.20 -15.83 8.93
C TRP A 103 5.12 -17.01 8.59
N LEU A 104 6.43 -16.82 8.68
CA LEU A 104 7.45 -17.84 8.42
C LEU A 104 7.66 -18.75 9.64
N LEU A 105 7.82 -18.18 10.83
CA LEU A 105 8.11 -18.92 12.06
C LEU A 105 6.86 -19.52 12.71
N TYR A 106 5.72 -18.84 12.60
CA TYR A 106 4.44 -19.25 13.19
C TYR A 106 3.37 -19.34 12.10
N PRO A 107 3.42 -20.35 11.24
CA PRO A 107 2.52 -20.43 10.10
C PRO A 107 1.07 -20.58 10.55
N VAL A 108 0.21 -19.69 10.06
CA VAL A 108 -1.23 -19.70 10.34
C VAL A 108 -1.89 -20.74 9.44
N SER A 109 -2.62 -21.69 10.04
CA SER A 109 -3.42 -22.66 9.31
C SER A 109 -4.59 -21.99 8.58
N SER A 110 -4.97 -22.53 7.43
CA SER A 110 -6.14 -22.05 6.68
C SER A 110 -7.40 -22.25 7.51
N ASP A 111 -8.20 -21.19 7.65
CA ASP A 111 -9.49 -21.25 8.35
C ASP A 111 -10.60 -21.70 7.39
N TRP A 112 -10.70 -23.03 7.22
CA TRP A 112 -11.68 -23.65 6.33
C TRP A 112 -13.13 -23.41 6.77
N LEU A 113 -13.38 -23.26 8.07
CA LEU A 113 -14.69 -22.94 8.63
C LEU A 113 -15.10 -21.51 8.28
N GLY A 114 -14.19 -20.53 8.44
CA GLY A 114 -14.46 -19.15 8.01
C GLY A 114 -14.74 -19.06 6.50
N ILE A 115 -14.02 -19.82 5.68
CA ILE A 115 -14.25 -19.87 4.23
C ILE A 115 -15.63 -20.45 3.89
N SER A 116 -16.08 -21.50 4.57
CA SER A 116 -17.39 -22.11 4.28
C SER A 116 -18.54 -21.18 4.64
N PHE A 117 -18.45 -20.47 5.77
CA PHE A 117 -19.42 -19.43 6.14
C PHE A 117 -19.42 -18.25 5.17
N MET A 118 -18.26 -17.79 4.72
CA MET A 118 -18.18 -16.76 3.66
C MET A 118 -18.82 -17.22 2.36
N GLY A 119 -18.58 -18.48 1.95
CA GLY A 119 -19.19 -19.06 0.76
C GLY A 119 -20.72 -19.13 0.86
N MET A 120 -21.25 -19.63 1.97
CA MET A 120 -22.70 -19.69 2.20
C MET A 120 -23.35 -18.29 2.20
N GLY A 121 -22.68 -17.28 2.76
CA GLY A 121 -23.17 -15.90 2.77
C GLY A 121 -23.20 -15.20 1.40
N VAL A 122 -22.50 -15.71 0.38
CA VAL A 122 -22.60 -15.19 -1.00
C VAL A 122 -23.82 -15.75 -1.72
N PHE A 123 -24.33 -16.91 -1.30
CA PHE A 123 -25.49 -17.58 -1.89
C PHE A 123 -26.83 -17.25 -1.20
N LEU A 124 -26.78 -16.50 -0.09
CA LEU A 124 -27.94 -15.96 0.64
C LEU A 124 -28.14 -14.49 0.28
#